data_AF-A0A6I3E0E3-F1
#
_entry.id   AF-A0A6I3E0E3-F1
#
_cell.length_a   1.000
_cell.length_b   1.000
_cell.length_c   1.000
_cell.angle_alpha   90.00
_cell.angle_beta   90.00
_cell.angle_gamma   90.00
#
_symmetry.space_group_name_H-M   'P 1'
#
loop_
_entity.id
_entity.type
_entity.pdbx_description
1 polymer ?
#
loop_
_entity_poly.entity_id
_entity_poly.type
_entity_poly.pdbx_seq_one_letter_code
_entity_poly.pdbx_strand_id
1 'polypeptide(L)'
;VVIGFWIRSLVQRKNQPVLNLIIIGLAAGYLPWFFLQKRTVFTFYAIIIEPFMILAIVYCAHLFLKGSRDVKSARIVIALITLLVLICFIYFLPLFTGQVITYDAWHQKMWLPSWI
;
A
#
# COMPACT_ATOMS: atom_id res chain seq x y z
N VAL A 1 -5.23 -10.98 -3.05
CA VAL A 1 -5.13 -11.04 -4.53
C VAL A 1 -3.72 -11.39 -5.01
N VAL A 2 -2.71 -10.56 -4.74
CA VAL A 2 -1.32 -10.76 -5.23
C VAL A 2 -0.73 -12.13 -4.83
N ILE A 3 -0.84 -12.52 -3.56
CA ILE A 3 -0.37 -13.83 -3.07
C ILE A 3 -1.05 -15.00 -3.82
N GLY A 4 -2.35 -14.90 -4.12
CA GLY A 4 -3.09 -15.94 -4.84
C GLY A 4 -2.62 -16.10 -6.29
N PHE A 5 -2.34 -14.99 -6.97
CA PHE A 5 -1.72 -15.04 -8.30
C PHE A 5 -0.30 -15.60 -8.26
N TRP A 6 0.43 -15.37 -7.17
CA TRP A 6 1.80 -15.89 -7.01
C TRP A 6 1.81 -17.39 -6.82
N ILE A 7 0.95 -17.91 -5.94
CA ILE A 7 0.74 -19.36 -5.76
C ILE A 7 0.32 -20.00 -7.09
N ARG A 8 -0.62 -19.40 -7.82
CA ARG A 8 -1.00 -19.88 -9.16
C ARG A 8 0.17 -19.89 -10.12
N SER A 9 1.02 -18.86 -10.11
CA SER A 9 2.22 -18.77 -10.96
C SER A 9 3.19 -19.92 -10.68
N LEU A 10 3.40 -20.25 -9.40
CA LEU A 10 4.23 -21.37 -8.96
C LEU A 10 3.63 -22.72 -9.39
N VAL A 11 2.33 -22.93 -9.15
CA VAL A 11 1.60 -24.15 -9.55
C VAL A 11 1.64 -24.36 -11.07
N GLN A 12 1.49 -23.28 -11.84
CA GLN A 12 1.52 -23.32 -13.31
C GLN A 12 2.94 -23.30 -13.88
N ARG A 13 3.98 -23.30 -13.04
CA ARG A 13 5.40 -23.15 -13.41
C ARG A 13 5.66 -21.98 -14.39
N LYS A 14 4.87 -20.91 -14.28
CA LYS A 14 5.05 -19.70 -15.08
C LYS A 14 5.91 -18.72 -14.29
N ASN A 15 6.98 -18.22 -14.91
CA ASN A 15 7.80 -17.21 -14.29
C ASN A 15 7.18 -15.82 -14.50
N GLN A 16 6.76 -15.17 -13.41
CA GLN A 16 6.29 -13.78 -13.42
C GLN A 16 7.25 -12.92 -12.58
N PRO A 17 8.29 -12.32 -13.20
CA PRO A 17 9.35 -11.66 -12.46
C PRO A 17 8.85 -10.49 -11.59
N VAL A 18 7.85 -9.74 -12.07
CA VAL A 18 7.21 -8.63 -11.33
C VAL A 18 6.56 -9.12 -10.03
N LEU A 19 5.83 -10.23 -10.11
CA LEU A 19 5.10 -10.78 -8.97
C LEU A 19 6.06 -11.38 -7.93
N ASN A 20 7.11 -12.04 -8.40
CA ASN A 20 8.19 -12.55 -7.56
C ASN A 20 8.89 -11.41 -6.82
N LEU A 21 9.21 -10.31 -7.51
CA LEU A 21 9.83 -9.14 -6.90
C LEU A 21 8.97 -8.56 -5.77
N ILE A 22 7.67 -8.41 -6.01
CA ILE A 22 6.73 -7.87 -5.02
C ILE A 22 6.65 -8.78 -3.80
N ILE A 23 6.41 -10.08 -3.99
CA ILE A 23 6.20 -11.02 -2.87
C ILE A 23 7.51 -11.25 -2.09
N ILE A 24 8.63 -11.44 -2.78
CA ILE A 24 9.93 -11.65 -2.13
C ILE A 24 10.34 -10.38 -1.38
N GLY A 25 10.16 -9.19 -1.97
CA GLY A 25 10.45 -7.92 -1.30
C GLY A 25 9.62 -7.72 -0.03
N LEU A 26 8.31 -7.96 -0.10
CA LEU A 26 7.42 -7.93 1.08
C LEU A 26 7.85 -8.95 2.14
N ALA A 27 8.09 -10.19 1.74
CA ALA A 27 8.48 -11.27 2.66
C ALA A 27 9.84 -10.98 3.32
N ALA A 28 10.83 -10.56 2.54
CA ALA A 28 12.16 -10.21 3.03
C ALA A 28 12.13 -9.02 3.99
N GLY A 29 11.28 -8.02 3.72
CA GLY A 29 11.12 -6.87 4.60
C GLY A 29 10.26 -7.14 5.84
N TYR A 30 9.32 -8.10 5.80
CA TYR A 30 8.35 -8.34 6.88
C TYR A 30 8.66 -9.55 7.78
N LEU A 31 9.11 -10.67 7.21
CA LEU A 31 9.34 -11.91 7.97
C LEU A 31 10.41 -11.80 9.08
N PRO A 32 11.52 -11.05 8.92
CA PRO A 32 12.53 -10.92 9.97
C PRO A 32 11.97 -10.43 11.32
N TRP A 33 10.91 -9.61 11.30
CA TRP A 33 10.33 -9.06 12.52
C TRP A 33 9.66 -10.11 13.40
N PHE A 34 9.21 -11.25 12.86
CA PHE A 34 8.66 -12.35 13.64
C PHE A 34 9.71 -13.02 14.56
N PHE A 35 11.00 -12.89 14.22
CA PHE A 35 12.09 -13.41 15.04
C PHE A 35 12.57 -12.40 16.10
N LEU A 36 12.16 -11.14 15.98
CA LEU A 36 12.64 -10.02 16.80
C LEU A 36 11.55 -9.45 17.73
N GLN A 37 10.61 -10.29 18.18
CA GLN A 37 9.48 -9.89 19.04
C GLN A 37 9.91 -9.34 20.41
N LYS A 38 11.11 -9.67 20.89
CA LYS A 38 11.65 -9.21 22.19
C LYS A 38 12.26 -7.81 22.11
N ARG A 39 12.13 -7.10 20.98
CA ARG A 39 12.63 -5.75 20.78
C ARG A 39 11.47 -4.78 20.61
N THR A 40 11.62 -3.57 21.10
CA THR A 40 10.67 -2.48 20.85
C THR A 40 10.67 -2.16 19.36
N VAL A 41 9.49 -2.12 18.75
CA VAL A 41 9.29 -1.84 17.32
C VAL A 41 8.34 -0.67 17.12
N PHE A 42 8.58 0.13 16.08
CA PHE A 42 7.78 1.30 15.72
C PHE A 42 7.30 1.20 14.27
N THR A 43 6.18 1.87 13.97
CA THR A 43 5.57 1.88 12.61
C THR A 43 6.53 2.37 11.52
N PHE A 44 7.50 3.21 11.86
CA PHE A 44 8.55 3.68 10.95
C PHE A 44 9.26 2.54 10.21
N TYR A 45 9.44 1.37 10.83
CA TYR A 45 10.12 0.23 10.19
C TYR A 45 9.36 -0.34 8.99
N ALA A 46 8.07 0.00 8.82
CA ALA A 46 7.30 -0.36 7.63
C ALA A 46 7.81 0.30 6.34
N ILE A 47 8.65 1.33 6.42
CA ILE A 47 9.24 2.00 5.23
C ILE A 47 9.98 1.03 4.30
N ILE A 48 10.52 -0.07 4.84
CA ILE A 48 11.24 -1.09 4.06
C ILE A 48 10.28 -1.88 3.14
N ILE A 49 9.04 -2.14 3.61
CA ILE A 49 8.03 -2.89 2.84
C ILE A 49 7.15 -1.98 1.96
N GLU A 50 7.12 -0.68 2.25
CA GLU A 50 6.33 0.33 1.55
C GLU A 50 6.45 0.30 0.00
N PRO A 51 7.66 0.32 -0.61
CA PRO A 51 7.76 0.34 -2.08
C PRO A 51 7.15 -0.92 -2.73
N PHE A 52 7.29 -2.08 -2.09
CA PHE A 52 6.70 -3.32 -2.60
C PHE A 52 5.18 -3.36 -2.40
N MET A 53 4.67 -2.72 -1.34
CA MET A 53 3.22 -2.54 -1.15
C MET A 53 2.62 -1.64 -2.24
N ILE A 54 3.30 -0.55 -2.59
CA ILE A 54 2.89 0.33 -3.70
C ILE A 54 2.87 -0.46 -5.01
N LEU A 55 3.93 -1.23 -5.32
CA LEU A 55 3.97 -2.09 -6.49
C LEU A 55 2.84 -3.14 -6.50
N ALA A 56 2.49 -3.71 -5.34
CA ALA A 56 1.37 -4.64 -5.20
C ALA A 56 0.03 -3.97 -5.57
N ILE A 57 -0.21 -2.74 -5.12
CA ILE A 57 -1.41 -1.95 -5.46
C ILE A 57 -1.44 -1.63 -6.95
N VAL A 58 -0.32 -1.17 -7.52
CA VAL A 58 -0.21 -0.89 -8.97
C VAL A 58 -0.44 -2.16 -9.79
N TYR A 59 0.08 -3.30 -9.36
CA TYR A 59 -0.16 -4.59 -10.01
C TYR A 59 -1.64 -5.00 -9.94
N CYS A 60 -2.31 -4.80 -8.81
CA CYS A 60 -3.75 -5.01 -8.69
C CYS A 60 -4.54 -4.10 -9.65
N ALA A 61 -4.17 -2.81 -9.77
CA ALA A 61 -4.78 -1.89 -10.72
C ALA A 61 -4.54 -2.34 -12.18
N HIS A 62 -3.35 -2.83 -12.50
CA HIS A 62 -3.03 -3.41 -13.80
C HIS A 62 -3.90 -4.65 -14.12
N LEU A 63 -4.04 -5.57 -13.15
CA LEU A 63 -4.91 -6.74 -13.32
C LEU A 63 -6.37 -6.37 -13.50
N PHE A 64 -6.86 -5.39 -12.74
CA PHE A 64 -8.21 -4.86 -12.87
C PHE A 64 -8.45 -4.29 -14.28
N LEU A 65 -7.50 -3.50 -14.77
CA LEU A 65 -7.56 -2.94 -16.13
C LEU A 65 -7.57 -4.03 -17.21
N LYS A 66 -6.71 -5.05 -17.07
CA LYS A 66 -6.60 -6.16 -18.03
C LYS A 66 -7.84 -7.08 -18.03
N GLY A 67 -8.49 -7.24 -16.89
CA GLY A 67 -9.69 -8.07 -16.74
C GLY A 67 -11.00 -7.35 -17.12
N SER A 68 -10.97 -6.03 -17.31
CA SER A 68 -12.16 -5.22 -17.58
C SER A 68 -12.59 -5.29 -19.04
N ARG A 69 -13.88 -5.51 -19.29
CA ARG A 69 -14.48 -5.45 -20.64
C ARG A 69 -14.51 -4.02 -21.19
N ASP A 70 -14.79 -3.04 -20.32
CA ASP A 70 -14.72 -1.62 -20.63
C ASP A 70 -13.49 -0.97 -19.98
N VAL A 71 -12.44 -0.84 -20.79
CA VAL A 71 -11.15 -0.26 -20.37
C VAL A 71 -11.29 1.22 -20.01
N LYS A 72 -12.23 1.97 -20.63
CA LYS A 72 -12.41 3.39 -20.36
C LYS A 72 -12.94 3.60 -18.95
N SER A 73 -14.01 2.89 -18.59
CA SER A 73 -14.57 2.92 -17.23
C SER A 73 -13.55 2.47 -16.19
N ALA A 74 -12.78 1.41 -16.45
CA ALA A 74 -11.74 0.95 -15.53
C ALA A 74 -10.65 2.00 -15.29
N ARG A 75 -10.22 2.74 -16.33
CA ARG A 75 -9.27 3.86 -16.17
C ARG A 75 -9.84 4.99 -15.34
N ILE A 76 -11.12 5.32 -15.53
CA ILE A 76 -11.79 6.37 -14.74
C ILE A 76 -11.81 5.96 -13.26
N VAL A 77 -12.17 4.72 -12.94
CA VAL A 77 -12.15 4.21 -11.57
C VAL A 77 -10.76 4.32 -10.95
N ILE A 78 -9.71 3.88 -11.65
CA ILE A 78 -8.32 3.99 -11.17
C ILE A 78 -7.95 5.47 -10.95
N ALA A 79 -8.29 6.36 -11.88
CA ALA A 79 -8.00 7.79 -11.76
C ALA A 79 -8.72 8.43 -10.57
N LEU A 80 -9.99 8.08 -10.33
CA LEU A 80 -10.76 8.57 -9.19
C LEU A 80 -10.17 8.10 -7.86
N ILE A 81 -9.75 6.83 -7.76
CA ILE A 81 -9.09 6.32 -6.56
C ILE A 81 -7.78 7.06 -6.30
N THR A 82 -6.94 7.24 -7.33
CA THR A 82 -5.69 7.99 -7.21
C THR A 82 -5.93 9.45 -6.80
N LEU A 83 -6.95 10.10 -7.37
CA LEU A 83 -7.33 11.47 -6.99
C LEU A 83 -7.77 11.55 -5.53
N LEU A 84 -8.56 10.58 -5.07
CA LEU A 84 -9.00 10.51 -3.66
C LEU A 84 -7.79 10.37 -2.72
N VAL A 85 -6.84 9.50 -3.04
CA VAL A 85 -5.59 9.35 -2.27
C VAL A 85 -4.80 10.65 -2.23
N LEU A 86 -4.72 11.37 -3.35
CA LEU A 86 -4.06 12.68 -3.41
C LEU A 86 -4.78 13.71 -2.51
N ILE A 87 -6.11 13.75 -2.54
CA ILE A 87 -6.90 14.63 -1.66
C ILE A 87 -6.65 14.30 -0.19
N CYS A 88 -6.60 13.00 0.18
CA CYS A 88 -6.22 12.59 1.53
C CYS A 88 -4.83 13.10 1.90
N PHE A 89 -3.84 12.96 1.02
CA PHE A 89 -2.49 13.45 1.27
C PHE A 89 -2.46 14.96 1.52
N ILE A 90 -3.19 15.75 0.71
CA ILE A 90 -3.32 17.20 0.88
C ILE A 90 -3.97 17.53 2.23
N TYR A 91 -5.03 16.81 2.62
CA TYR A 91 -5.71 17.01 3.90
C TYR A 91 -4.79 16.77 5.11
N PHE A 92 -3.90 15.78 5.03
CA PHE A 92 -2.92 15.46 6.08
C PHE A 92 -1.60 16.22 5.99
N LEU A 93 -1.39 17.03 4.94
CA LEU A 93 -0.15 17.77 4.70
C LEU A 93 0.36 18.58 5.90
N PRO A 94 -0.48 19.27 6.70
CA PRO A 94 -0.02 19.98 7.89
C PRO A 94 0.68 19.08 8.92
N LEU A 95 0.24 17.82 9.06
CA LEU A 95 0.88 16.86 9.96
C LEU A 95 2.23 16.41 9.40
N PHE A 96 2.30 16.10 8.10
CA PHE A 96 3.53 15.64 7.45
C PHE A 96 4.62 16.72 7.40
N THR A 97 4.23 17.99 7.36
CA THR A 97 5.16 19.13 7.28
C THR A 97 5.41 19.81 8.63
N GLY A 98 4.80 19.33 9.71
CA GLY A 98 4.98 19.88 11.06
C GLY A 98 4.45 21.31 11.21
N GLN A 99 3.38 21.67 10.52
CA GLN A 99 2.77 23.00 10.61
C GLN A 99 2.07 23.19 11.96
N VAL A 100 2.14 24.42 12.48
CA VAL A 100 1.43 24.80 13.70
C VAL A 100 -0.06 24.99 13.38
N ILE A 101 -0.90 24.11 13.93
CA ILE A 101 -2.36 24.12 13.78
C ILE A 101 -3.04 24.08 15.16
N THR A 102 -4.31 24.49 15.23
CA THR A 102 -5.09 24.40 16.48
C THR A 102 -5.32 22.94 16.88
N TYR A 103 -5.55 22.70 18.18
CA TYR A 103 -5.86 21.37 18.69
C TYR A 103 -7.09 20.77 18.00
N ASP A 104 -8.16 21.54 17.80
CA ASP A 104 -9.36 21.07 17.11
C ASP A 104 -9.07 20.65 15.66
N ALA A 105 -8.26 21.43 14.94
CA ALA A 105 -7.88 21.12 13.57
C ALA A 105 -6.98 19.87 13.46
N TRP A 106 -6.18 19.60 14.50
CA TRP A 106 -5.42 18.36 14.64
C TRP A 106 -6.35 17.19 14.98
N HIS A 107 -7.25 17.35 15.95
CA HIS A 107 -8.15 16.30 16.41
C HIS A 107 -9.10 15.82 15.30
N GLN A 108 -9.57 16.72 14.43
CA GLN A 108 -10.36 16.36 13.23
C GLN A 108 -9.64 15.41 12.26
N LYS A 109 -8.30 15.39 12.29
CA LYS A 109 -7.48 14.49 11.48
C LYS A 109 -7.27 13.13 12.13
N MET A 110 -7.63 12.95 13.41
CA MET A 110 -7.56 11.68 14.12
C MET A 110 -8.78 10.83 13.81
N TRP A 111 -8.84 10.29 12.58
CA TRP A 111 -9.98 9.54 12.09
C TRP A 111 -10.24 8.24 12.87
N LEU A 112 -9.19 7.67 13.47
CA LEU A 112 -9.29 6.48 14.30
C LEU A 112 -8.97 6.82 15.76
N PRO A 113 -9.69 6.23 16.73
CA PRO A 113 -9.44 6.50 18.15
C PRO A 113 -8.02 6.18 18.61
N SER A 114 -7.34 5.25 17.95
CA SER A 114 -5.97 4.81 18.30
C SER A 114 -4.85 5.69 17.72
N TRP A 115 -5.18 6.81 17.07
CA TRP A 115 -4.19 7.73 16.49
C TRP A 115 -3.71 8.80 17.48
N ILE A 116 -4.27 8.80 18.69
CA ILE A 116 -3.94 9.69 19.81
C ILE A 116 -3.11 8.92 20.84
#